data_AF-A0A6V7KHX9-F1
#
_entry.id   AF-A0A6V7KHX9-F1
#
_cell.length_a   1.000
_cell.length_b   1.000
_cell.length_c   1.000
_cell.angle_alpha   90.00
_cell.angle_beta   90.00
_cell.angle_gamma   90.00
#
_symmetry.space_group_name_H-M   'P 1'
#
loop_
_entity.id
_entity.type
_entity.pdbx_description
1 polymer ?
#
loop_
_entity_poly.entity_id
_entity_poly.type
_entity_poly.pdbx_seq_one_letter_code
_entity_poly.pdbx_strand_id
1 'polypeptide(L)'
;LQKGLEDKGYEEWVGEMIGMREILKRFANISTSEVTGMRAPYLKPGRNTQYNVIEDFGYIYDSSVGISPLKTPIWPYTLDYKIPHECKAGTCPTKSFPGVWELPLNAHYVESYEGGHCPYLDQCVLHNHDPQDVFEWLQEDFNRYYEQNRAPYMMPFHTNWFQIKELEKGLHKFLDWAVT
;
A
#
# COMPACT_ATOMS: atom_id res chain seq x y z
N LEU A 1 15.85 -4.63 15.80
CA LEU A 1 14.90 -3.81 15.03
C LEU A 1 15.52 -3.55 13.66
N GLN A 2 15.01 -4.21 12.63
CA GLN A 2 15.41 -3.95 11.25
C GLN A 2 15.01 -2.49 10.94
N LYS A 3 15.99 -1.65 10.63
CA LYS A 3 15.76 -0.24 10.28
C LYS A 3 15.32 -0.19 8.81
N GLY A 4 14.32 0.62 8.50
CA GLY A 4 13.93 0.86 7.12
C GLY A 4 14.91 1.82 6.41
N LEU A 5 14.51 2.24 5.22
CA LEU A 5 15.29 3.13 4.36
C LEU A 5 14.98 4.63 4.60
N GLU A 6 14.10 4.94 5.56
CA GLU A 6 13.47 6.26 5.67
C GLU A 6 14.44 7.44 5.85
N ASP A 7 15.59 7.19 6.48
CA ASP A 7 16.65 8.18 6.72
C ASP A 7 17.95 7.83 5.97
N LYS A 8 17.88 6.98 4.94
CA LYS A 8 19.03 6.58 4.11
C LYS A 8 19.30 7.57 2.98
N GLY A 9 20.54 7.58 2.50
CA GLY A 9 21.02 8.44 1.43
C GLY A 9 20.52 7.99 0.04
N TYR A 10 20.79 8.85 -0.94
CA TYR A 10 20.38 8.62 -2.33
C TYR A 10 20.99 7.33 -2.89
N GLU A 11 22.28 7.10 -2.66
CA GLU A 11 22.99 5.92 -3.16
C GLU A 11 22.40 4.62 -2.59
N GLU A 12 21.99 4.60 -1.32
CA GLU A 12 21.33 3.44 -0.73
C GLU A 12 19.93 3.21 -1.31
N TRP A 13 19.14 4.27 -1.52
CA TRP A 13 17.84 4.15 -2.19
C TRP A 13 17.98 3.62 -3.63
N VAL A 14 18.99 4.07 -4.38
CA VAL A 14 19.31 3.53 -5.70
C VAL A 14 19.73 2.06 -5.59
N GLY A 15 20.66 1.75 -4.68
CA GLY A 15 21.17 0.40 -4.48
C GLY A 15 20.06 -0.62 -4.18
N GLU A 16 19.08 -0.23 -3.36
CA GLU A 16 17.96 -1.09 -2.97
C GLU A 16 16.88 -1.15 -4.07
N MET A 17 16.32 0.00 -4.45
CA MET A 17 15.13 0.04 -5.31
C MET A 17 15.45 -0.20 -6.79
N ILE A 18 16.57 0.34 -7.27
CA ILE A 18 17.02 0.12 -8.66
C ILE A 18 17.77 -1.19 -8.78
N GLY A 19 18.54 -1.57 -7.75
CA GLY A 19 19.13 -2.90 -7.67
C GLY A 19 18.09 -4.00 -7.80
N MET A 20 16.98 -3.92 -7.07
CA MET A 20 15.88 -4.90 -7.20
C MET A 20 15.27 -4.91 -8.61
N ARG A 21 15.11 -3.75 -9.25
CA ARG A 21 14.60 -3.68 -10.64
C ARG A 21 15.53 -4.35 -11.65
N GLU A 22 16.85 -4.18 -11.50
CA GLU A 22 17.83 -4.88 -12.36
C GLU A 22 17.87 -6.39 -12.07
N ILE A 23 17.68 -6.81 -10.81
CA ILE A 23 17.52 -8.23 -10.46
C ILE A 23 16.30 -8.81 -11.17
N LEU A 24 15.13 -8.16 -11.09
CA LEU A 24 13.92 -8.61 -11.79
C LEU A 24 14.13 -8.70 -13.29
N LYS A 25 14.70 -7.66 -13.91
CA LYS A 25 15.03 -7.65 -15.33
C LYS A 25 15.90 -8.86 -15.73
N ARG A 26 16.96 -9.13 -14.95
CA ARG A 26 17.93 -10.20 -15.24
C ARG A 26 17.34 -11.60 -15.04
N PHE A 27 16.64 -11.83 -13.93
CA PHE A 27 16.26 -13.17 -13.50
C PHE A 27 14.81 -13.54 -13.85
N ALA A 28 13.92 -12.57 -14.05
CA ALA A 28 12.56 -12.79 -14.52
C ALA A 28 12.37 -12.55 -16.03
N ASN A 29 13.41 -12.08 -16.73
CA ASN A 29 13.40 -11.81 -18.18
C ASN A 29 12.28 -10.83 -18.61
N ILE A 30 12.07 -9.78 -17.80
CA ILE A 30 11.16 -8.66 -18.09
C ILE A 30 11.97 -7.41 -18.38
N SER A 31 11.40 -6.45 -19.11
CA SER A 31 12.08 -5.17 -19.33
C SER A 31 11.98 -4.29 -18.08
N THR A 32 12.92 -3.34 -17.92
CA THR A 32 12.85 -2.38 -16.81
C THR A 32 11.64 -1.45 -16.91
N SER A 33 11.12 -1.22 -18.12
CA SER A 33 9.93 -0.40 -18.34
C SER A 33 8.63 -1.09 -17.92
N GLU A 34 8.65 -2.41 -17.70
CA GLU A 34 7.51 -3.16 -17.15
C GLU A 34 7.46 -3.10 -15.61
N VAL A 35 8.56 -2.70 -14.96
CA VAL A 35 8.64 -2.52 -13.50
C VAL A 35 8.49 -1.03 -13.18
N THR A 36 7.24 -0.58 -13.12
CA THR A 36 6.90 0.85 -13.08
C THR A 36 6.58 1.40 -11.69
N GLY A 37 6.43 0.54 -10.70
CA GLY A 37 6.02 0.92 -9.35
C GLY A 37 7.03 0.50 -8.30
N MET A 38 6.99 1.19 -7.16
CA MET A 38 7.74 0.76 -5.99
C MET A 38 6.97 0.96 -4.68
N ARG A 39 7.42 0.28 -3.63
CA ARG A 39 6.90 0.41 -2.27
C ARG A 39 8.07 0.26 -1.29
N ALA A 40 8.22 1.24 -0.42
CA ALA A 40 9.23 1.28 0.62
C ALA A 40 8.99 0.17 1.66
N PRO A 41 10.05 -0.48 2.15
CA PRO A 41 9.95 -1.41 3.26
C PRO A 41 9.23 -0.79 4.47
N TYR A 42 8.37 -1.58 5.12
CA TYR A 42 7.62 -1.20 6.33
C TYR A 42 6.68 0.02 6.18
N LEU A 43 6.35 0.42 4.95
CA LEU A 43 5.53 1.62 4.67
C LEU A 43 6.10 2.88 5.33
N LYS A 44 7.43 3.01 5.28
CA LYS A 44 8.15 4.20 5.72
C LYS A 44 8.78 4.89 4.52
N PRO A 45 8.12 5.92 3.96
CA PRO A 45 8.68 6.68 2.85
C PRO A 45 10.03 7.31 3.23
N GLY A 46 10.92 7.50 2.26
CA GLY A 46 12.27 8.04 2.42
C GLY A 46 12.41 9.53 2.21
N ARG A 47 11.47 10.31 2.74
CA ARG A 47 11.43 11.78 2.63
C ARG A 47 11.56 12.19 1.17
N ASN A 48 12.28 13.26 0.85
CA ASN A 48 12.53 13.66 -0.53
C ASN A 48 13.51 12.72 -1.27
N THR A 49 14.36 11.99 -0.53
CA THR A 49 15.41 11.15 -1.13
C THR A 49 14.84 10.02 -1.96
N GLN A 50 13.82 9.32 -1.44
CA GLN A 50 13.11 8.28 -2.17
C GLN A 50 12.56 8.78 -3.51
N TYR A 51 11.93 9.96 -3.50
CA TYR A 51 11.21 10.47 -4.67
C TYR A 51 12.13 11.11 -5.70
N ASN A 52 13.32 11.61 -5.31
CA ASN A 52 14.39 11.92 -6.27
C ASN A 52 14.76 10.66 -7.07
N VAL A 53 14.91 9.50 -6.39
CA VAL A 53 15.23 8.23 -7.07
C VAL A 53 14.09 7.77 -7.98
N ILE A 54 12.84 7.95 -7.56
CA ILE A 54 11.67 7.64 -8.41
C ILE A 54 11.72 8.47 -9.70
N GLU A 55 11.91 9.78 -9.58
CA GLU A 55 11.95 10.71 -10.71
C GLU A 55 13.13 10.41 -11.66
N ASP A 56 14.35 10.31 -11.12
CA ASP A 56 15.58 10.10 -11.90
C ASP A 56 15.57 8.77 -12.68
N PHE A 57 14.93 7.74 -12.13
CA PHE A 57 14.91 6.40 -12.70
C PHE A 57 13.59 6.03 -13.38
N GLY A 58 12.66 6.99 -13.51
CA GLY A 58 11.43 6.84 -14.29
C GLY A 58 10.44 5.83 -13.72
N TYR A 59 10.38 5.67 -12.40
CA TYR A 59 9.24 5.00 -11.77
C TYR A 59 7.99 5.88 -11.94
N ILE A 60 6.86 5.28 -12.28
CA ILE A 60 5.60 5.99 -12.52
C ILE A 60 4.91 6.29 -11.19
N TYR A 61 4.98 5.34 -10.25
CA TYR A 61 4.28 5.48 -8.98
C TYR A 61 5.02 4.89 -7.78
N ASP A 62 4.74 5.48 -6.62
CA ASP A 62 5.01 4.93 -5.30
C ASP A 62 3.71 4.48 -4.64
N SER A 63 3.82 3.50 -3.74
CA SER A 63 2.72 3.09 -2.87
C SER A 63 3.25 2.83 -1.48
N SER A 64 3.87 3.84 -0.88
CA SER A 64 4.51 3.73 0.44
C SER A 64 3.79 4.53 1.51
N VAL A 65 2.95 5.49 1.12
CA VAL A 65 2.31 6.42 2.04
C VAL A 65 1.04 5.79 2.61
N GLY A 66 1.08 5.46 3.91
CA GLY A 66 -0.08 5.00 4.66
C GLY A 66 -0.99 6.14 5.11
N ILE A 67 -2.30 5.94 5.00
CA ILE A 67 -3.33 6.87 5.46
C ILE A 67 -3.91 6.36 6.78
N SER A 68 -4.17 7.28 7.70
CA SER A 68 -4.94 6.98 8.89
C SER A 68 -6.37 6.54 8.52
N PRO A 69 -7.09 5.86 9.43
CA PRO A 69 -8.50 5.53 9.24
C PRO A 69 -9.32 6.77 8.93
N LEU A 70 -9.91 6.80 7.73
CA LEU A 70 -10.80 7.87 7.29
C LEU A 70 -12.08 7.26 6.74
N LYS A 71 -13.21 7.94 7.03
CA LYS A 71 -14.52 7.55 6.51
C LYS A 71 -14.59 7.62 4.99
N THR A 72 -13.96 8.64 4.42
CA THR A 72 -13.83 8.82 2.97
C THR A 72 -12.40 8.46 2.56
N PRO A 73 -12.19 7.35 1.82
CA PRO A 73 -10.87 6.96 1.34
C PRO A 73 -10.24 8.00 0.42
N ILE A 74 -8.91 8.09 0.41
CA ILE A 74 -8.16 9.01 -0.44
C ILE A 74 -7.86 8.36 -1.79
N TRP A 75 -8.17 9.08 -2.88
CA TRP A 75 -7.81 8.69 -4.25
C TRP A 75 -6.30 8.82 -4.48
N PRO A 76 -5.71 8.05 -5.43
CA PRO A 76 -4.37 8.31 -5.92
C PRO A 76 -4.21 9.77 -6.35
N TYR A 77 -3.04 10.33 -6.08
CA TYR A 77 -2.72 11.72 -6.37
C TYR A 77 -1.30 11.84 -6.90
N THR A 78 -1.02 12.90 -7.64
CA THR A 78 0.35 13.21 -8.06
C THR A 78 1.06 14.02 -6.99
N LEU A 79 2.38 13.93 -6.96
CA LEU A 79 3.25 14.74 -6.11
C LEU A 79 3.64 16.07 -6.78
N ASP A 80 2.86 16.54 -7.76
CA ASP A 80 2.98 17.89 -8.31
C ASP A 80 2.84 18.95 -7.20
N TYR A 81 2.00 18.66 -6.21
CA TYR A 81 1.65 19.53 -5.09
C TYR A 81 1.85 18.83 -3.75
N LYS A 82 1.68 19.61 -2.67
CA LYS A 82 1.71 19.10 -1.30
C LYS A 82 0.70 17.96 -1.12
N ILE A 83 1.13 16.90 -0.44
CA ILE A 83 0.29 15.76 -0.04
C ILE A 83 -1.01 16.25 0.65
N PRO A 84 -2.19 15.75 0.23
CA PRO A 84 -3.49 16.29 0.65
C PRO A 84 -4.00 15.74 1.99
N HIS A 85 -3.16 15.07 2.77
CA HIS A 85 -3.53 14.45 4.05
C HIS A 85 -2.35 14.45 5.04
N GLU A 86 -2.62 14.04 6.27
CA GLU A 86 -1.57 13.91 7.29
C GLU A 86 -0.57 12.80 6.92
N CYS A 87 0.72 13.08 7.12
CA CYS A 87 1.78 12.08 6.96
C CYS A 87 1.97 11.29 8.26
N LYS A 88 1.29 10.15 8.39
CA LYS A 88 1.39 9.29 9.58
C LYS A 88 2.81 8.77 9.84
N ALA A 89 3.56 8.46 8.78
CA ALA A 89 4.93 7.95 8.89
C ALA A 89 5.95 9.00 9.36
N GLY A 90 5.64 10.30 9.26
CA GLY A 90 6.57 11.39 9.56
C GLY A 90 7.74 11.55 8.56
N THR A 91 7.76 10.73 7.51
CA THR A 91 8.86 10.62 6.55
C THR A 91 8.40 10.78 5.11
N CYS A 92 7.23 11.36 4.87
CA CYS A 92 6.72 11.69 3.55
C CYS A 92 7.53 12.81 2.86
N PRO A 93 7.46 12.95 1.53
CA PRO A 93 8.14 14.03 0.83
C PRO A 93 7.54 15.39 1.16
N THR A 94 8.37 16.43 1.09
CA THR A 94 7.98 17.82 1.33
C THR A 94 8.19 18.73 0.12
N LYS A 95 8.91 18.25 -0.90
CA LYS A 95 9.08 18.90 -2.20
C LYS A 95 8.05 18.37 -3.20
N SER A 96 7.89 19.09 -4.31
CA SER A 96 7.15 18.63 -5.48
C SER A 96 8.00 17.68 -6.31
N PHE A 97 7.37 16.63 -6.82
CA PHE A 97 7.90 15.63 -7.74
C PHE A 97 6.92 15.46 -8.91
N PRO A 98 7.00 16.34 -9.93
CA PRO A 98 5.97 16.42 -10.93
C PRO A 98 5.77 15.13 -11.74
N GLY A 99 4.52 14.74 -11.95
CA GLY A 99 4.15 13.54 -12.69
C GLY A 99 4.34 12.21 -11.96
N VAL A 100 4.98 12.20 -10.78
CA VAL A 100 5.06 11.02 -9.91
C VAL A 100 3.72 10.80 -9.22
N TRP A 101 3.18 9.59 -9.34
CA TRP A 101 1.95 9.19 -8.65
C TRP A 101 2.23 8.58 -7.29
N GLU A 102 1.41 8.92 -6.30
CA GLU A 102 1.28 8.16 -5.06
C GLU A 102 -0.05 7.37 -5.11
N LEU A 103 0.04 6.06 -4.88
CA LEU A 103 -1.09 5.18 -4.63
C LEU A 103 -1.16 4.92 -3.12
N PRO A 104 -1.86 5.78 -2.36
CA PRO A 104 -1.84 5.72 -0.92
C PRO A 104 -2.50 4.45 -0.38
N LEU A 105 -1.98 3.92 0.73
CA LEU A 105 -2.58 2.79 1.44
C LEU A 105 -3.60 3.33 2.45
N ASN A 106 -4.86 3.39 2.04
CA ASN A 106 -5.96 3.65 2.94
C ASN A 106 -6.05 2.52 3.99
N ALA A 107 -5.98 2.86 5.28
CA ALA A 107 -6.10 1.86 6.33
C ALA A 107 -7.47 1.17 6.26
N HIS A 108 -7.46 -0.15 6.33
CA HIS A 108 -8.64 -0.98 6.50
C HIS A 108 -9.14 -0.91 7.93
N TYR A 109 -10.46 -0.83 8.08
CA TYR A 109 -11.16 -0.89 9.37
C TYR A 109 -12.68 -1.00 9.16
N VAL A 110 -13.37 -1.49 10.18
CA VAL A 110 -14.84 -1.54 10.30
C VAL A 110 -15.32 -0.61 11.43
N GLU A 111 -16.58 -0.21 11.42
CA GLU A 111 -17.11 0.79 12.39
C GLU A 111 -17.04 0.30 13.84
N SER A 112 -17.10 -1.02 14.06
CA SER A 112 -16.93 -1.63 15.38
C SER A 112 -15.50 -1.51 15.93
N TYR A 113 -14.54 -1.08 15.10
CA TYR A 113 -13.09 -1.08 15.35
C TYR A 113 -12.51 -2.49 15.61
N GLU A 114 -13.30 -3.54 15.43
CA GLU A 114 -12.81 -4.92 15.45
C GLU A 114 -11.86 -5.15 14.27
N GLY A 115 -10.69 -5.78 14.48
CA GLY A 115 -9.63 -5.80 13.46
C GLY A 115 -8.57 -4.71 13.61
N GLY A 116 -8.88 -3.62 14.32
CA GLY A 116 -7.98 -2.47 14.44
C GLY A 116 -7.81 -1.69 13.13
N HIS A 117 -6.70 -0.94 13.03
CA HIS A 117 -6.41 -0.06 11.90
C HIS A 117 -5.16 -0.52 11.18
N CYS A 118 -5.34 -1.09 10.00
CA CYS A 118 -4.30 -1.88 9.36
C CYS A 118 -4.11 -1.43 7.89
N PRO A 119 -2.90 -0.99 7.50
CA PRO A 119 -2.60 -0.71 6.11
C PRO A 119 -2.40 -1.99 5.29
N TYR A 120 -2.03 -3.10 5.93
CA TYR A 120 -1.97 -4.44 5.36
C TYR A 120 -3.03 -5.34 6.01
N LEU A 121 -3.72 -6.16 5.22
CA LEU A 121 -4.80 -7.00 5.73
C LEU A 121 -4.30 -8.06 6.73
N ASP A 122 -3.10 -8.60 6.55
CA ASP A 122 -2.47 -9.53 7.50
C ASP A 122 -2.06 -8.89 8.83
N GLN A 123 -2.14 -7.57 8.95
CA GLN A 123 -1.89 -6.83 10.21
C GLN A 123 -3.18 -6.48 10.94
N CYS A 124 -4.35 -6.76 10.36
CA CYS A 124 -5.63 -6.60 11.03
C CYS A 124 -5.81 -7.70 12.08
N VAL A 125 -6.14 -7.33 13.31
CA VAL A 125 -6.35 -8.27 14.43
C VAL A 125 -7.81 -8.71 14.45
N LEU A 126 -8.16 -9.65 13.57
CA LEU A 126 -9.50 -10.22 13.53
C LEU A 126 -9.74 -11.09 14.77
N HIS A 127 -10.87 -10.91 15.45
CA HIS A 127 -11.22 -11.67 16.66
C HIS A 127 -11.54 -13.13 16.36
N ASN A 128 -12.15 -13.39 15.20
CA ASN A 128 -12.47 -14.71 14.70
C ASN A 128 -11.93 -14.84 13.28
N HIS A 129 -11.45 -16.04 12.94
CA HIS A 129 -11.03 -16.38 11.59
C HIS A 129 -12.12 -17.17 10.83
N ASP A 130 -13.32 -17.32 11.39
CA ASP A 130 -14.42 -17.98 10.68
C ASP A 130 -14.59 -17.35 9.28
N PRO A 131 -14.67 -18.15 8.20
CA PRO A 131 -14.75 -17.61 6.85
C PRO A 131 -15.95 -16.68 6.62
N GLN A 132 -17.04 -16.84 7.36
CA GLN A 132 -18.19 -15.94 7.27
C GLN A 132 -17.88 -14.57 7.89
N ASP A 133 -17.29 -14.55 9.07
CA ASP A 133 -16.91 -13.31 9.76
C ASP A 133 -15.86 -12.52 8.96
N VAL A 134 -14.87 -13.21 8.38
CA VAL A 134 -13.87 -12.60 7.50
C VAL A 134 -14.53 -11.99 6.25
N PHE A 135 -15.49 -12.69 5.66
CA PHE A 135 -16.25 -12.19 4.51
C PHE A 135 -17.04 -10.93 4.87
N GLU A 136 -17.79 -10.95 5.97
CA GLU A 136 -18.60 -9.82 6.44
C GLU A 136 -17.73 -8.60 6.75
N TRP A 137 -16.58 -8.82 7.40
CA TRP A 137 -15.60 -7.77 7.66
C TRP A 137 -15.06 -7.13 6.37
N LEU A 138 -14.66 -7.94 5.39
CA LEU A 138 -14.19 -7.44 4.09
C LEU A 138 -15.28 -6.72 3.31
N GLN A 139 -16.52 -7.21 3.38
CA GLN A 139 -17.68 -6.59 2.75
C GLN A 139 -17.99 -5.21 3.36
N GLU A 140 -17.98 -5.10 4.69
CA GLU A 140 -18.17 -3.82 5.38
C GLU A 140 -17.06 -2.81 5.01
N ASP A 141 -15.80 -3.23 5.11
CA ASP A 141 -14.66 -2.39 4.76
C ASP A 141 -14.69 -1.97 3.28
N PHE A 142 -15.10 -2.83 2.35
CA PHE A 142 -15.32 -2.50 0.94
C PHE A 142 -16.47 -1.52 0.73
N ASN A 143 -17.61 -1.71 1.41
CA ASN A 143 -18.78 -0.85 1.28
C ASN A 143 -18.45 0.60 1.67
N ARG A 144 -17.53 0.81 2.62
CA ARG A 144 -16.98 2.15 2.93
C ARG A 144 -16.38 2.85 1.70
N TYR A 145 -15.75 2.12 0.78
CA TYR A 145 -15.24 2.69 -0.48
C TYR A 145 -16.39 2.84 -1.49
N TYR A 146 -17.17 1.78 -1.66
CA TYR A 146 -18.18 1.66 -2.72
C TYR A 146 -19.34 2.68 -2.58
N GLU A 147 -19.79 2.92 -1.35
CA GLU A 147 -20.91 3.80 -1.02
C GLU A 147 -20.48 5.27 -0.82
N GLN A 148 -19.18 5.53 -0.68
CA GLN A 148 -18.64 6.88 -0.54
C GLN A 148 -18.16 7.43 -1.90
N ASN A 149 -16.85 7.57 -2.08
CA ASN A 149 -16.26 8.22 -3.24
C ASN A 149 -15.62 7.24 -4.24
N ARG A 150 -15.75 5.93 -3.99
CA ARG A 150 -15.25 4.85 -4.87
C ARG A 150 -13.76 4.97 -5.20
N ALA A 151 -12.96 5.49 -4.28
CA ALA A 151 -11.50 5.41 -4.42
C ALA A 151 -11.08 3.93 -4.60
N PRO A 152 -9.96 3.66 -5.30
CA PRO A 152 -9.49 2.29 -5.50
C PRO A 152 -9.37 1.51 -4.19
N TYR A 153 -10.08 0.39 -4.13
CA TYR A 153 -9.99 -0.54 -3.00
C TYR A 153 -8.76 -1.44 -3.16
N MET A 154 -7.66 -1.07 -2.50
CA MET A 154 -6.43 -1.85 -2.51
C MET A 154 -6.46 -2.88 -1.37
N MET A 155 -6.12 -4.13 -1.67
CA MET A 155 -6.01 -5.22 -0.67
C MET A 155 -4.55 -5.71 -0.60
N PRO A 156 -3.67 -5.04 0.16
CA PRO A 156 -2.27 -5.43 0.25
C PRO A 156 -2.10 -6.52 1.32
N PHE A 157 -1.48 -7.63 0.91
CA PHE A 157 -1.24 -8.80 1.76
C PHE A 157 0.25 -9.16 1.81
N HIS A 158 0.68 -9.71 2.94
CA HIS A 158 1.83 -10.61 3.00
C HIS A 158 1.39 -12.07 2.88
N THR A 159 2.34 -12.96 2.58
CA THR A 159 2.09 -14.41 2.48
C THR A 159 1.48 -15.03 3.74
N ASN A 160 1.65 -14.39 4.91
CA ASN A 160 1.10 -14.85 6.18
C ASN A 160 -0.43 -14.98 6.17
N TRP A 161 -1.14 -14.09 5.45
CA TRP A 161 -2.60 -14.19 5.30
C TRP A 161 -3.01 -15.56 4.75
N PHE A 162 -2.29 -16.05 3.75
CA PHE A 162 -2.57 -17.28 3.02
C PHE A 162 -2.07 -18.54 3.75
N GLN A 163 -1.46 -18.40 4.93
CA GLN A 163 -1.10 -19.54 5.78
C GLN A 163 -2.30 -20.05 6.60
N ILE A 164 -3.33 -19.22 6.79
CA ILE A 164 -4.56 -19.56 7.53
C ILE A 164 -5.67 -19.82 6.51
N LYS A 165 -6.12 -21.08 6.43
CA LYS A 165 -7.07 -21.51 5.40
C LYS A 165 -8.45 -20.89 5.55
N GLU A 166 -8.82 -20.51 6.75
CA GLU A 166 -10.10 -19.89 7.04
C GLU A 166 -10.13 -18.44 6.54
N LEU A 167 -9.02 -17.69 6.67
CA LEU A 167 -8.86 -16.36 6.07
C LEU A 167 -8.92 -16.41 4.53
N GLU A 168 -8.24 -17.40 3.92
CA GLU A 168 -8.29 -17.62 2.47
C GLU A 168 -9.72 -17.93 1.98
N LYS A 169 -10.46 -18.78 2.70
CA LYS A 169 -11.87 -19.08 2.38
C LYS A 169 -12.77 -17.85 2.51
N GLY A 170 -12.56 -17.02 3.53
CA GLY A 170 -13.29 -15.76 3.69
C GLY A 170 -13.02 -14.78 2.56
N LEU A 171 -11.75 -14.66 2.12
CA LEU A 171 -11.38 -13.87 0.96
C LEU A 171 -12.05 -14.39 -0.32
N HIS A 172 -12.11 -15.70 -0.55
CA HIS A 172 -12.80 -16.26 -1.71
C HIS A 172 -14.30 -15.92 -1.71
N LYS A 173 -14.98 -16.04 -0.56
CA LYS A 173 -16.38 -15.61 -0.41
C LYS A 173 -16.56 -14.13 -0.78
N PHE A 174 -15.65 -13.26 -0.35
CA PHE A 174 -15.68 -11.83 -0.69
C PHE A 174 -15.50 -11.60 -2.18
N LEU A 175 -14.53 -12.26 -2.81
CA LEU A 175 -14.29 -12.13 -4.25
C LEU A 175 -15.48 -12.62 -5.07
N ASP A 176 -16.08 -13.75 -4.70
CA ASP A 176 -17.27 -14.31 -5.34
C ASP A 176 -18.47 -13.34 -5.24
N TRP A 177 -18.64 -12.68 -4.08
CA TRP A 177 -19.67 -11.66 -3.89
C TRP A 177 -19.39 -10.37 -4.67
N ALA A 178 -18.14 -9.93 -4.75
CA ALA A 178 -17.78 -8.66 -5.39
C ALA A 178 -17.94 -8.69 -6.92
N VAL A 179 -18.00 -9.89 -7.53
CA VAL A 179 -18.20 -10.08 -8.98
C VAL A 179 -19.65 -10.31 -9.39
N THR A 180 -20.59 -10.45 -8.43
CA THR A 180 -22.04 -10.55 -8.71
C THR A 180 -22.69 -9.19 -8.82
#